data_AF-A0A1B6D7X7-F1
#
_entry.id   AF-A0A1B6D7X7-F1
#
_cell.length_a   1.000
_cell.length_b   1.000
_cell.length_c   1.000
_cell.angle_alpha   90.00
_cell.angle_beta   90.00
_cell.angle_gamma   90.00
#
_symmetry.space_group_name_H-M   'P 1'
#
loop_
_entity.id
_entity.type
_entity.pdbx_description
1 polymer ?
#
loop_
_entity_poly.entity_id
_entity_poly.type
_entity_poly.pdbx_seq_one_letter_code
_entity_poly.pdbx_strand_id
1 'polypeptide(L)'
;RAETKAAKKEDAPTKKPNLLRQGANAVTKLVEQKKAQLVVIAHDVDPLELVLHLPALCRKMGVAYCIVKGKARLGRLVRRKTCTAVALTQVDSGERTTLAKLLEAIRTNYNERFEEIRRHWGGGVLGAKSAARIAKLEKAKARELAQKQG
;
A
#
# COMPACT_ATOMS: atom_id res chain seq x y z
N ARG A 1 37.10 2.15 5.36
CA ARG A 1 36.95 3.63 5.23
C ARG A 1 37.67 4.39 6.35
N ALA A 2 37.49 4.02 7.62
CA ALA A 2 38.28 4.60 8.71
C ALA A 2 39.78 4.30 8.54
N GLU A 3 40.14 3.05 8.24
CA GLU A 3 41.53 2.64 7.99
C GLU A 3 42.15 3.28 6.74
N THR A 4 41.39 3.42 5.66
CA THR A 4 41.86 4.07 4.42
C THR A 4 42.08 5.58 4.59
N LYS A 5 41.25 6.23 5.42
CA LYS A 5 41.46 7.62 5.85
C LYS A 5 42.66 7.76 6.78
N ALA A 6 42.84 6.82 7.72
CA ALA A 6 44.00 6.79 8.60
C ALA A 6 45.32 6.60 7.81
N ALA A 7 45.27 5.82 6.73
CA ALA A 7 46.37 5.63 5.79
C ALA A 7 46.59 6.81 4.83
N LYS A 8 45.91 7.97 5.02
CA LYS A 8 45.98 9.18 4.18
C LYS A 8 45.76 8.96 2.68
N LYS A 9 45.12 7.85 2.30
CA LYS A 9 44.67 7.62 0.92
C LYS A 9 43.41 8.46 0.68
N GLU A 10 43.29 9.08 -0.49
CA GLU A 10 42.12 9.89 -0.85
C GLU A 10 40.82 9.09 -0.64
N ASP A 11 39.82 9.73 -0.03
CA ASP A 11 38.54 9.09 0.29
C ASP A 11 37.70 8.97 -1.00
N ALA A 12 37.99 7.97 -1.81
CA ALA A 12 37.25 7.70 -3.03
C ALA A 12 35.75 7.56 -2.74
N PRO A 13 34.86 8.26 -3.48
CA PRO A 13 33.43 8.20 -3.24
C PRO A 13 32.92 6.79 -3.51
N THR A 14 32.51 6.10 -2.45
CA THR A 14 31.92 4.76 -2.53
C THR A 14 30.52 4.84 -3.14
N LYS A 15 30.23 3.96 -4.10
CA LYS A 15 28.90 3.82 -4.69
C LYS A 15 27.89 3.51 -3.58
N LYS A 16 26.95 4.42 -3.35
CA LYS A 16 25.92 4.21 -2.33
C LYS A 16 25.05 3.01 -2.74
N PRO A 17 24.83 2.03 -1.84
CA PRO A 17 23.99 0.90 -2.18
C PRO A 17 22.53 1.34 -2.36
N ASN A 18 21.82 0.63 -3.23
CA ASN A 18 20.38 0.77 -3.37
C ASN A 18 19.73 0.23 -2.10
N LEU A 19 19.01 1.09 -1.40
CA LEU A 19 18.36 0.76 -0.14
C LEU A 19 16.92 1.20 -0.18
N LEU A 20 16.07 0.42 0.47
CA LEU A 20 14.70 0.81 0.76
C LEU A 20 14.69 2.08 1.60
N ARG A 21 13.73 2.95 1.30
CA ARG A 21 13.43 4.13 2.12
C ARG A 21 12.19 3.81 2.94
N GLN A 22 12.25 4.06 4.23
CA GLN A 22 11.24 3.56 5.18
C GLN A 22 10.75 4.67 6.10
N GLY A 23 9.49 4.53 6.53
CA GLY A 23 8.82 5.47 7.41
C GLY A 23 8.07 6.55 6.65
N ALA A 24 6.91 6.95 7.19
CA ALA A 24 5.97 7.86 6.54
C ALA A 24 6.65 9.17 6.07
N ASN A 25 7.39 9.86 6.94
CA ASN A 25 8.01 11.16 6.61
C ASN A 25 9.07 11.08 5.50
N ALA A 26 9.84 9.99 5.44
CA ALA A 26 10.83 9.81 4.38
C ALA A 26 10.14 9.49 3.06
N VAL A 27 9.10 8.66 3.11
CA VAL A 27 8.30 8.27 1.94
C VAL A 27 7.55 9.46 1.36
N THR A 28 6.87 10.28 2.18
CA THR A 28 6.14 11.47 1.72
C THR A 28 7.07 12.43 0.96
N LYS A 29 8.22 12.75 1.54
CA LYS A 29 9.23 13.62 0.91
C LYS A 29 9.71 13.07 -0.45
N LEU A 30 9.89 11.76 -0.56
CA LEU A 30 10.34 11.13 -1.81
C LEU A 30 9.25 11.11 -2.89
N VAL A 31 7.98 10.99 -2.48
CA VAL A 31 6.83 11.07 -3.38
C VAL A 31 6.66 12.49 -3.91
N GLU A 32 6.76 13.51 -3.02
CA GLU A 32 6.72 14.92 -3.42
C GLU A 32 7.85 15.29 -4.38
N GLN A 33 9.04 14.73 -4.18
CA GLN A 33 10.17 14.92 -5.08
C GLN A 33 10.11 14.08 -6.36
N LYS A 34 9.07 13.25 -6.55
CA LYS A 34 8.93 12.26 -7.64
C LYS A 34 10.15 11.34 -7.79
N LYS A 35 10.84 11.06 -6.68
CA LYS A 35 12.00 10.14 -6.64
C LYS A 35 11.60 8.71 -6.29
N ALA A 36 10.40 8.52 -5.75
CA ALA A 36 9.84 7.19 -5.50
C ALA A 36 9.27 6.61 -6.80
N GLN A 37 9.65 5.36 -7.10
CA GLN A 37 9.08 4.58 -8.20
C GLN A 37 7.86 3.78 -7.74
N LEU A 38 7.96 3.18 -6.55
CA LEU A 38 6.88 2.42 -5.90
C LEU A 38 6.79 2.81 -4.43
N VAL A 39 5.56 2.92 -3.93
CA VAL A 39 5.25 3.09 -2.51
C VAL A 39 4.40 1.92 -2.01
N VAL A 40 4.82 1.32 -0.91
CA VAL A 40 4.12 0.22 -0.23
C VAL A 40 3.62 0.72 1.11
N ILE A 41 2.31 0.63 1.34
CA ILE A 41 1.63 1.13 2.54
C ILE A 41 1.07 -0.07 3.32
N ALA A 42 1.27 -0.11 4.63
CA ALA A 42 0.63 -1.13 5.47
C ALA A 42 -0.85 -0.82 5.73
N HIS A 43 -1.70 -1.85 5.74
CA HIS A 43 -3.14 -1.70 5.98
C HIS A 43 -3.54 -1.53 7.47
N ASP A 44 -2.68 -1.94 8.40
CA ASP A 44 -2.93 -2.13 9.83
C ASP A 44 -2.14 -1.13 10.67
N VAL A 45 -1.92 0.06 10.11
CA VAL A 45 -1.25 1.16 10.80
C VAL A 45 -2.19 1.76 11.82
N ASP A 46 -1.65 1.98 13.00
CA ASP A 46 -2.31 2.60 14.13
C ASP A 46 -1.29 3.58 14.72
N PRO A 47 -1.53 4.90 14.71
CA PRO A 47 -2.74 5.60 14.28
C PRO A 47 -2.88 5.77 12.74
N LEU A 48 -4.11 5.74 12.20
CA LEU A 48 -4.39 5.70 10.74
C LEU A 48 -4.01 6.99 10.00
N GLU A 49 -4.05 8.13 10.68
CA GLU A 49 -3.77 9.47 10.17
C GLU A 49 -2.39 9.56 9.51
N LEU A 50 -1.44 8.74 9.97
CA LEU A 50 -0.08 8.65 9.44
C LEU A 50 -0.04 8.24 7.97
N VAL A 51 -1.00 7.44 7.50
CA VAL A 51 -1.02 6.90 6.14
C VAL A 51 -2.23 7.34 5.33
N LEU A 52 -3.23 7.96 5.95
CA LEU A 52 -4.49 8.36 5.30
C LEU A 52 -4.28 9.24 4.05
N HIS A 53 -3.30 10.13 4.09
CA HIS A 53 -3.00 11.07 3.00
C HIS A 53 -2.14 10.45 1.86
N LEU A 54 -1.46 9.33 2.11
CA LEU A 54 -0.49 8.76 1.18
C LEU A 54 -1.09 8.31 -0.16
N PRO A 55 -2.24 7.61 -0.22
CA PRO A 55 -2.85 7.21 -1.50
C PRO A 55 -3.17 8.42 -2.40
N ALA A 56 -3.75 9.48 -1.81
CA ALA A 56 -4.10 10.70 -2.54
C ALA A 56 -2.84 11.43 -3.03
N LEU A 57 -1.80 11.50 -2.20
CA LEU A 57 -0.51 12.10 -2.56
C LEU A 57 0.17 11.32 -3.71
N CYS A 58 0.23 10.00 -3.62
CA CYS A 58 0.85 9.15 -4.64
C CYS A 58 0.15 9.30 -5.99
N ARG A 59 -1.19 9.35 -6.01
CA ARG A 59 -1.95 9.61 -7.24
C ARG A 59 -1.64 10.99 -7.83
N LYS A 60 -1.68 12.05 -7.01
CA LYS A 60 -1.41 13.42 -7.47
C LYS A 60 -0.01 13.56 -8.07
N MET A 61 0.98 12.85 -7.50
CA MET A 61 2.36 12.87 -7.96
C MET A 61 2.67 11.85 -9.08
N GLY A 62 1.73 10.98 -9.46
CA GLY A 62 1.89 9.97 -10.49
C GLY A 62 2.73 8.75 -10.08
N VAL A 63 2.93 8.55 -8.78
CA VAL A 63 3.72 7.45 -8.21
C VAL A 63 2.80 6.24 -7.98
N ALA A 64 3.26 5.05 -8.38
CA ALA A 64 2.51 3.82 -8.14
C ALA A 64 2.51 3.50 -6.64
N TYR A 65 1.34 3.15 -6.08
CA TYR A 65 1.23 2.74 -4.69
C TYR A 65 0.44 1.45 -4.54
N CYS A 66 0.78 0.66 -3.51
CA CYS A 66 0.01 -0.51 -3.13
C CYS A 66 -0.22 -0.56 -1.63
N ILE A 67 -1.31 -1.20 -1.22
CA ILE A 67 -1.66 -1.43 0.18
C ILE A 67 -1.46 -2.92 0.47
N VAL A 68 -0.54 -3.23 1.39
CA VAL A 68 -0.14 -4.60 1.71
C VAL A 68 -0.55 -4.97 3.14
N LYS A 69 -0.92 -6.24 3.32
CA LYS A 69 -1.28 -6.78 4.62
C LYS A 69 -0.05 -6.96 5.53
N GLY A 70 -0.06 -6.25 6.66
CA GLY A 70 0.80 -6.46 7.82
C GLY A 70 1.99 -5.49 7.91
N LYS A 71 1.93 -4.52 8.82
CA LYS A 71 3.05 -3.63 9.17
C LYS A 71 4.25 -4.38 9.75
N ALA A 72 4.01 -5.53 10.36
CA ALA A 72 5.05 -6.43 10.85
C ALA A 72 5.86 -7.06 9.69
N ARG A 73 5.20 -7.42 8.58
CA ARG A 73 5.88 -7.97 7.39
C ARG A 73 6.78 -6.93 6.73
N LEU A 74 6.29 -5.69 6.59
CA LEU A 74 7.13 -4.58 6.15
C LEU A 74 8.27 -4.29 7.14
N GLY A 75 8.00 -4.39 8.44
CA GLY A 75 9.02 -4.31 9.49
C GLY A 75 10.15 -5.31 9.29
N ARG A 76 9.82 -6.59 9.07
CA ARG A 76 10.79 -7.67 8.84
C ARG A 76 11.73 -7.36 7.68
N LEU A 77 11.20 -6.82 6.57
CA LEU A 77 11.97 -6.43 5.39
C LEU A 77 13.05 -5.39 5.73
N VAL A 78 12.71 -4.41 6.58
CA VAL A 78 13.61 -3.33 7.00
C VAL A 78 14.35 -3.60 8.31
N ARG A 79 14.31 -4.85 8.80
CA ARG A 79 14.90 -5.27 10.08
C ARG A 79 14.42 -4.46 11.28
N ARG A 80 13.13 -4.13 11.32
CA ARG A 80 12.43 -3.51 12.47
C ARG A 80 11.22 -4.35 12.88
N LYS A 81 10.67 -4.09 14.07
CA LYS A 81 9.44 -4.75 14.54
C LYS A 81 8.26 -4.43 13.61
N THR A 82 8.13 -3.16 13.21
CA THR A 82 7.04 -2.66 12.36
C THR A 82 7.55 -1.59 11.40
N CYS A 83 6.86 -1.42 10.27
CA CYS A 83 7.06 -0.33 9.33
C CYS A 83 5.73 0.10 8.72
N THR A 84 5.45 1.40 8.67
CA THR A 84 4.18 1.97 8.18
C THR A 84 4.14 2.07 6.66
N ALA A 85 5.22 2.55 6.05
CA ALA A 85 5.36 2.68 4.62
C ALA A 85 6.81 2.50 4.18
N VAL A 86 7.00 1.95 2.98
CA VAL A 86 8.30 1.73 2.33
C VAL A 86 8.23 2.28 0.92
N ALA A 87 9.31 2.92 0.46
CA ALA A 87 9.46 3.38 -0.91
C ALA A 87 10.71 2.77 -1.57
N LEU A 88 10.54 2.41 -2.84
CA LEU A 88 11.62 2.06 -3.77
C LEU A 88 11.97 3.30 -4.58
N THR A 89 13.22 3.77 -4.49
CA THR A 89 13.70 4.92 -5.27
C THR A 89 14.46 4.50 -6.53
N GLN A 90 15.29 3.48 -6.39
CA GLN A 90 16.17 2.97 -7.44
C GLN A 90 16.27 1.46 -7.30
N VAL A 91 16.40 0.80 -8.43
CA VAL A 91 16.68 -0.64 -8.54
C VAL A 91 17.85 -0.84 -9.47
N ASP A 92 18.56 -1.95 -9.28
CA ASP A 92 19.61 -2.36 -10.20
C ASP A 92 19.03 -2.74 -11.57
N SER A 93 19.87 -2.66 -12.60
CA SER A 93 19.44 -2.87 -13.99
C SER A 93 18.82 -4.24 -14.23
N GLY A 94 19.32 -5.28 -13.55
CA GLY A 94 18.81 -6.66 -13.68
C GLY A 94 17.35 -6.84 -13.25
N GLU A 95 16.88 -6.06 -12.28
CA GLU A 95 15.52 -6.20 -11.72
C GLU A 95 14.52 -5.20 -12.29
N ARG A 96 14.94 -4.35 -13.23
CA ARG A 96 14.11 -3.29 -13.80
C ARG A 96 12.88 -3.86 -14.52
N THR A 97 13.03 -4.96 -15.25
CA THR A 97 11.91 -5.60 -15.97
C THR A 97 10.90 -6.22 -15.01
N THR A 98 11.37 -6.87 -13.94
CA THR A 98 10.52 -7.43 -12.88
C THR A 98 9.72 -6.32 -12.20
N LEU A 99 10.38 -5.20 -11.86
CA LEU A 99 9.73 -4.05 -11.25
C LEU A 99 8.70 -3.42 -12.20
N ALA A 100 8.99 -3.29 -13.49
CA ALA A 100 8.07 -2.71 -14.47
C ALA A 100 6.75 -3.50 -14.54
N LYS A 101 6.82 -4.83 -14.59
CA LYS A 101 5.63 -5.70 -14.54
C LYS A 101 4.81 -5.51 -13.26
N LEU A 102 5.51 -5.40 -12.12
CA LEU A 102 4.86 -5.16 -10.83
C LEU A 102 4.17 -3.79 -10.77
N LEU A 103 4.82 -2.75 -11.30
CA LEU A 103 4.29 -1.39 -11.34
C LEU A 103 3.03 -1.29 -12.20
N GLU A 104 3.00 -1.96 -13.34
CA GLU A 104 1.83 -2.04 -14.22
C GLU A 104 0.64 -2.67 -13.49
N ALA A 105 0.83 -3.88 -12.93
CA ALA A 105 -0.21 -4.56 -12.18
C ALA A 105 -0.71 -3.75 -10.97
N ILE A 106 0.18 -3.03 -10.27
CA ILE A 106 -0.19 -2.20 -9.12
C ILE A 106 -0.99 -0.96 -9.57
N ARG A 107 -0.58 -0.30 -10.66
CA ARG A 107 -1.25 0.90 -11.17
C ARG A 107 -2.70 0.62 -11.54
N THR A 108 -2.95 -0.47 -12.24
CA THR A 108 -4.32 -0.88 -12.61
C THR A 108 -5.18 -1.21 -11.40
N ASN A 109 -4.60 -1.80 -10.35
CA ASN A 109 -5.35 -2.14 -9.14
C ASN A 109 -5.67 -0.95 -8.22
N TYR A 110 -4.80 0.06 -8.16
CA TYR A 110 -4.92 1.15 -7.18
C TYR A 110 -5.03 2.54 -7.83
N ASN A 111 -4.02 2.96 -8.60
CA ASN A 111 -3.93 4.32 -9.12
C ASN A 111 -5.07 4.66 -10.11
N GLU A 112 -5.36 3.75 -11.04
CA GLU A 112 -6.40 3.92 -12.07
C GLU A 112 -7.80 3.82 -11.47
N ARG A 113 -7.98 2.95 -10.48
CA ARG A 113 -9.24 2.72 -9.77
C ARG A 113 -9.49 3.68 -8.61
N PHE A 114 -8.68 4.72 -8.46
CA PHE A 114 -8.78 5.61 -7.29
C PHE A 114 -10.14 6.29 -7.15
N GLU A 115 -10.77 6.74 -8.26
CA GLU A 115 -12.09 7.37 -8.20
C GLU A 115 -13.18 6.38 -7.76
N GLU A 116 -13.11 5.14 -8.24
CA GLU A 116 -14.02 4.07 -7.82
C GLU A 116 -13.86 3.79 -6.33
N ILE A 117 -12.62 3.62 -5.87
CA ILE A 117 -12.28 3.36 -4.46
C ILE A 117 -12.76 4.52 -3.57
N ARG A 118 -12.61 5.77 -4.01
CA ARG A 118 -13.05 6.95 -3.26
C ARG A 118 -14.58 7.02 -3.12
N ARG A 119 -15.32 6.59 -4.16
CA ARG A 119 -16.79 6.60 -4.17
C ARG A 119 -17.39 5.36 -3.53
N HIS A 120 -16.60 4.29 -3.37
CA HIS A 120 -17.04 3.06 -2.75
C HIS A 120 -16.95 3.16 -1.22
N TRP A 121 -18.10 3.25 -0.57
CA TRP A 121 -18.19 3.19 0.89
C TRP A 121 -18.30 1.73 1.32
N GLY A 122 -17.35 1.29 2.15
CA GLY A 122 -17.38 -0.03 2.77
C GLY A 122 -18.25 -0.07 4.03
N GLY A 123 -18.33 -1.25 4.64
CA GLY A 123 -19.15 -1.47 5.84
C GLY A 123 -20.60 -1.82 5.50
N GLY A 124 -21.51 -1.56 6.44
CA GLY A 124 -22.94 -1.85 6.25
C GLY A 124 -23.31 -3.35 6.22
N VAL A 125 -22.37 -4.23 6.54
CA VAL A 125 -22.62 -5.68 6.59
C VAL A 125 -23.26 -6.05 7.92
N LEU A 126 -24.49 -6.57 7.87
CA LEU A 126 -25.18 -7.05 9.07
C LEU A 126 -24.48 -8.28 9.64
N GLY A 127 -24.54 -8.43 10.97
CA GLY A 127 -24.10 -9.66 11.63
C GLY A 127 -24.94 -10.86 11.20
N ALA A 128 -24.32 -12.03 11.17
CA ALA A 128 -24.91 -13.27 10.64
C ALA A 128 -26.30 -13.59 11.21
N LYS A 129 -26.51 -13.40 12.52
CA LYS A 129 -27.81 -13.63 13.17
C LYS A 129 -28.91 -12.70 12.66
N SER A 130 -28.60 -11.41 12.49
CA SER A 130 -29.56 -10.42 12.01
C SER A 130 -29.89 -10.64 10.54
N ALA A 131 -28.87 -10.89 9.71
CA ALA A 131 -29.02 -11.23 8.30
C ALA A 131 -29.89 -12.48 8.10
N ALA A 132 -29.64 -13.54 8.87
CA ALA A 132 -30.43 -14.77 8.81
C ALA A 132 -31.91 -14.55 9.19
N ARG A 133 -32.18 -13.71 10.19
CA ARG A 133 -33.56 -13.35 10.57
C ARG A 133 -34.29 -12.62 9.45
N ILE A 134 -33.65 -11.62 8.83
CA ILE A 134 -34.21 -10.88 7.69
C ILE A 134 -34.47 -11.83 6.52
N ALA A 135 -33.49 -12.67 6.16
CA ALA A 135 -33.64 -13.64 5.08
C ALA A 135 -34.78 -14.64 5.33
N LYS A 136 -34.98 -15.10 6.57
CA LYS A 136 -36.12 -15.97 6.93
C LYS A 136 -37.47 -15.27 6.72
N LEU A 137 -37.58 -14.01 7.12
CA LEU A 137 -38.79 -13.20 6.96
C LEU A 137 -39.07 -12.91 5.47
N GLU A 138 -38.05 -12.54 4.69
CA GLU A 138 -38.18 -12.32 3.24
C GLU A 138 -38.60 -13.60 2.52
N LYS A 139 -38.03 -14.74 2.88
CA LYS A 139 -38.42 -16.04 2.33
C LYS A 139 -39.87 -16.40 2.65
N ALA A 140 -40.34 -16.08 3.86
CA ALA A 140 -41.74 -16.29 4.24
C ALA A 140 -42.68 -15.39 3.43
N LYS A 141 -42.36 -14.10 3.30
CA LYS A 141 -43.13 -13.14 2.48
C LYS A 141 -43.18 -13.54 1.01
N ALA A 142 -42.05 -13.98 0.44
CA ALA A 142 -41.98 -14.42 -0.95
C ALA A 142 -42.86 -15.66 -1.21
N ARG A 143 -42.89 -16.60 -0.26
CA ARG A 143 -43.78 -17.77 -0.33
C ARG A 143 -45.25 -17.38 -0.28
N GLU A 144 -45.61 -16.46 0.61
CA GLU A 144 -46.98 -15.96 0.73
C GLU A 144 -47.44 -15.21 -0.53
N LEU A 145 -46.59 -14.37 -1.12
CA LEU A 145 -46.89 -13.66 -2.36
C LEU A 145 -47.10 -14.63 -3.54
N ALA A 146 -46.24 -15.64 -3.67
CA ALA A 146 -46.34 -16.64 -4.73
C ALA A 146 -47.63 -17.46 -4.63
N GLN A 147 -48.07 -17.80 -3.41
CA GLN A 147 -49.33 -18.51 -3.16
C GLN A 147 -50.58 -17.65 -3.42
N LYS A 148 -50.46 -16.31 -3.39
CA LYS A 148 -51.56 -15.38 -3.68
C LYS A 148 -51.71 -15.06 -5.17
N GLN A 149 -50.69 -15.32 -5.98
CA GLN A 149 -50.68 -15.05 -7.42
C GLN A 149 -51.05 -16.27 -8.28
N GLY A 150 -51.01 -17.47 -7.72
CA GLY A 150 -51.53 -18.71 -8.33
C GLY A 150 -52.89 -19.06 -7.77
#